data_AF-A0AAJ1EQ45-F1
#
_entry.id   AF-A0AAJ1EQ45-F1
#
_cell.length_a   1.000
_cell.length_b   1.000
_cell.length_c   1.000
_cell.angle_alpha   90.00
_cell.angle_beta   90.00
_cell.angle_gamma   90.00
#
_symmetry.space_group_name_H-M   'P 1'
#
loop_
_entity.id
_entity.type
_entity.pdbx_description
1 polymer ?
#
loop_
_entity_poly.entity_id
_entity_poly.type
_entity_poly.pdbx_seq_one_letter_code
_entity_poly.pdbx_strand_id
1 'polypeptide(L)'
;DFLNGDPDQPIIMGRTYHHENRTPGSLPGTKTQMTIRSKTYKGSGFNELKFDDATGREQVYIHAQKNMNTEVLNNRTTDVINNHAETIGNNQMIAVTNNQIQTVGVNQIETVGSNQIINVGSVQVETIGLVRALTVGVAYQTTVGGIMNTSVALMQSSQIGLHKSLRVGLGYDVKVGNNVTFTVGKTKKDDTGQTAIYSAGEHLELCCGKARLVLTKDGQIFLNGTKIHLQGKEQVNGDSLLINWNCAASKSPPKTPDEKQDTPDMREY
;
A
#
# COMPACT_ATOMS: atom_id res chain seq x y z
N ASP A 1 18.01 -58.95 -34.32
CA ASP A 1 17.54 -58.52 -35.65
C ASP A 1 18.42 -57.36 -36.10
N PHE A 2 18.47 -57.02 -37.38
CA PHE A 2 19.30 -55.94 -37.91
C PHE A 2 18.43 -54.96 -38.69
N LEU A 3 18.67 -53.65 -38.56
CA LEU A 3 17.90 -52.66 -39.31
C LEU A 3 18.14 -52.91 -40.81
N ASN A 4 17.10 -53.32 -41.53
CA ASN A 4 17.16 -53.73 -42.95
C ASN A 4 18.13 -54.89 -43.26
N GLY A 5 18.45 -55.76 -42.28
CA GLY A 5 19.37 -56.88 -42.48
C GLY A 5 20.86 -56.49 -42.54
N ASP A 6 21.19 -55.21 -42.29
CA ASP A 6 22.57 -54.71 -42.24
C ASP A 6 23.27 -55.19 -40.94
N PRO A 7 24.26 -56.10 -41.02
CA PRO A 7 24.98 -56.62 -39.85
C PRO A 7 25.62 -55.52 -38.98
N ASP A 8 25.86 -54.33 -39.54
CA ASP A 8 26.46 -53.19 -38.84
C ASP A 8 25.42 -52.36 -38.06
N GLN A 9 24.12 -52.69 -38.14
CA GLN A 9 23.03 -52.00 -37.46
C GLN A 9 22.14 -52.94 -36.63
N PRO A 10 22.66 -53.56 -35.56
CA PRO A 10 21.88 -54.49 -34.74
C PRO A 10 20.74 -53.80 -33.99
N ILE A 11 19.54 -54.34 -34.11
CA ILE A 11 18.39 -54.05 -33.26
C ILE A 11 18.45 -54.98 -32.06
N ILE A 12 18.73 -54.42 -30.89
CA ILE A 12 18.78 -55.13 -29.60
C ILE A 12 17.54 -54.72 -28.78
N MET A 13 16.54 -55.61 -28.71
CA MET A 13 15.31 -55.40 -27.92
C MET A 13 15.43 -55.86 -26.45
N GLY A 14 16.57 -56.46 -26.10
CA GLY A 14 16.87 -56.90 -24.74
C GLY A 14 18.23 -57.60 -24.71
N ARG A 15 18.88 -57.60 -23.54
CA ARG A 15 20.09 -58.38 -23.28
C ARG A 15 19.81 -59.39 -22.18
N THR A 16 20.32 -60.61 -22.32
CA THR A 16 20.44 -61.53 -21.18
C THR A 16 21.38 -60.93 -20.14
N TYR A 17 21.18 -61.31 -18.87
CA TYR A 17 22.04 -60.86 -17.77
C TYR A 17 23.52 -61.10 -18.11
N HIS A 18 24.33 -60.05 -18.00
CA HIS A 18 25.77 -60.14 -18.17
C HIS A 18 26.42 -59.61 -16.89
N HIS A 19 27.34 -60.37 -16.32
CA HIS A 19 27.93 -60.07 -15.00
C HIS A 19 28.65 -58.72 -14.92
N GLU A 20 29.11 -58.20 -16.06
CA GLU A 20 29.74 -56.87 -16.21
C GLU A 20 28.73 -55.73 -16.40
N ASN A 21 27.50 -56.02 -16.82
CA ASN A 21 26.43 -55.03 -16.96
C ASN A 21 25.39 -55.25 -15.87
N ARG A 22 25.85 -55.07 -14.63
CA ARG A 22 25.00 -55.20 -13.44
C ARG A 22 23.93 -54.12 -13.45
N THR A 23 22.76 -54.48 -12.95
CA THR A 23 21.69 -53.52 -12.70
C THR A 23 22.21 -52.39 -11.81
N PRO A 24 21.75 -51.13 -12.01
CA PRO A 24 22.22 -49.98 -11.21
C PRO A 24 22.09 -50.14 -9.69
N GLY A 25 21.29 -51.10 -9.20
CA GLY A 25 21.21 -51.47 -7.79
C GLY A 25 21.19 -52.98 -7.52
N SER A 26 21.27 -53.33 -6.24
CA SER A 26 21.35 -54.70 -5.73
C SER A 26 19.97 -55.31 -5.51
N LEU A 27 19.76 -56.52 -6.02
CA LEU A 27 18.59 -57.32 -5.68
C LEU A 27 18.71 -57.88 -4.25
N PRO A 28 17.60 -57.97 -3.50
CA PRO A 28 16.21 -57.69 -3.89
C PRO A 28 15.78 -56.22 -3.75
N GLY A 29 16.67 -55.32 -3.32
CA GLY A 29 16.33 -53.93 -2.97
C GLY A 29 15.79 -53.08 -4.11
N THR A 30 16.21 -53.33 -5.36
CA THR A 30 15.75 -52.58 -6.54
C THR A 30 14.81 -53.40 -7.44
N LYS A 31 14.14 -54.41 -6.89
CA LYS A 31 13.27 -55.32 -7.66
C LYS A 31 12.08 -54.63 -8.34
N THR A 32 11.69 -53.45 -7.88
CA THR A 32 10.58 -52.64 -8.40
C THR A 32 11.04 -51.50 -9.31
N GLN A 33 12.34 -51.42 -9.62
CA GLN A 33 12.93 -50.28 -10.33
C GLN A 33 13.25 -50.63 -11.79
N MET A 34 12.92 -49.71 -12.69
CA MET A 34 13.36 -49.68 -14.08
C MET A 34 14.16 -48.40 -14.32
N THR A 35 15.26 -48.49 -15.07
CA THR A 35 16.17 -47.35 -15.28
C THR A 35 16.74 -47.33 -16.69
N ILE A 36 16.71 -46.15 -17.31
CA ILE A 36 17.50 -45.81 -18.49
C ILE A 36 18.56 -44.80 -18.04
N ARG A 37 19.83 -45.23 -18.01
CA ARG A 37 20.96 -44.42 -17.53
C ARG A 37 22.10 -44.41 -18.56
N SER A 38 22.70 -43.23 -18.78
CA SER A 38 23.93 -43.06 -19.56
C SER A 38 25.04 -42.47 -18.71
N LYS A 39 26.29 -42.89 -18.93
CA LYS A 39 27.48 -42.33 -18.26
C LYS A 39 28.01 -41.13 -19.05
N THR A 40 28.45 -40.09 -18.35
CA THR A 40 29.19 -38.99 -18.99
C THR A 40 30.43 -39.52 -19.70
N TYR A 41 30.57 -39.16 -20.97
CA TYR A 41 31.73 -39.56 -21.77
C TYR A 41 33.03 -39.04 -21.14
N LYS A 42 33.96 -39.96 -20.85
CA LYS A 42 35.24 -39.67 -20.17
C LYS A 42 35.09 -38.86 -18.86
N GLY A 43 33.95 -38.97 -18.18
CA GLY A 43 33.67 -38.29 -16.91
C GLY A 43 33.00 -39.21 -15.88
N SER A 44 32.73 -38.65 -14.71
CA SER A 44 32.12 -39.36 -13.58
C SER A 44 30.59 -39.17 -13.46
N GLY A 45 30.00 -38.27 -14.23
CA GLY A 45 28.56 -37.95 -14.18
C GLY A 45 27.65 -38.96 -14.90
N PHE A 46 26.33 -38.73 -14.84
CA PHE A 46 25.32 -39.54 -15.54
C PHE A 46 24.04 -38.77 -15.83
N ASN A 47 23.25 -39.23 -16.80
CA ASN A 47 21.84 -38.83 -16.93
C ASN A 47 20.96 -40.04 -16.64
N GLU A 48 19.77 -39.83 -16.09
CA GLU A 48 18.89 -40.93 -15.69
C GLU A 48 17.41 -40.58 -15.83
N LEU A 49 16.65 -41.55 -16.34
CA LEU A 49 15.21 -41.66 -16.16
C LEU A 49 14.96 -42.98 -15.41
N LYS A 50 14.33 -42.89 -14.24
CA LYS A 50 14.03 -44.04 -13.38
C LYS A 50 12.56 -44.06 -12.99
N PHE A 51 11.96 -45.25 -13.05
CA PHE A 51 10.64 -45.57 -12.52
C PHE A 51 10.80 -46.55 -11.35
N ASP A 52 10.11 -46.32 -10.24
CA ASP A 52 10.04 -47.24 -9.10
C ASP A 52 8.55 -47.47 -8.76
N ASP A 53 8.09 -48.71 -8.90
CA ASP A 53 6.67 -49.10 -8.68
C ASP A 53 6.47 -49.81 -7.33
N ALA A 54 7.32 -49.51 -6.34
CA ALA A 54 7.12 -50.00 -4.98
C ALA A 54 5.84 -49.41 -4.37
N THR A 55 4.88 -50.27 -4.02
CA THR A 55 3.57 -49.86 -3.49
C THR A 55 3.70 -48.84 -2.34
N GLY A 56 3.07 -47.67 -2.53
CA GLY A 56 3.06 -46.56 -1.58
C GLY A 56 4.32 -45.68 -1.58
N ARG A 57 5.27 -45.94 -2.50
CA ARG A 57 6.52 -45.19 -2.70
C ARG A 57 6.83 -45.03 -4.19
N GLU A 58 5.80 -44.99 -5.02
CA GLU A 58 5.91 -44.90 -6.46
C GLU A 58 6.63 -43.59 -6.85
N GLN A 59 7.58 -43.68 -7.77
CA GLN A 59 8.40 -42.53 -8.16
C GLN A 59 8.79 -42.56 -9.63
N VAL A 60 8.67 -41.40 -10.27
CA VAL A 60 9.43 -41.07 -11.49
C VAL A 60 10.55 -40.11 -11.10
N TYR A 61 11.78 -40.42 -11.49
CA TYR A 61 12.94 -39.59 -11.26
C TYR A 61 13.62 -39.25 -12.58
N ILE A 62 13.89 -37.96 -12.80
CA ILE A 62 14.62 -37.44 -13.95
C ILE A 62 15.84 -36.71 -13.42
N HIS A 63 17.01 -37.09 -13.91
CA HIS A 63 18.27 -36.43 -13.62
C HIS A 63 18.98 -36.01 -14.91
N ALA A 64 19.28 -34.73 -15.00
CA ALA A 64 20.15 -34.17 -16.03
C ALA A 64 21.47 -33.70 -15.39
N GLN A 65 22.59 -34.18 -15.91
CA GLN A 65 23.93 -33.86 -15.38
C GLN A 65 24.30 -32.38 -15.51
N LYS A 66 23.76 -31.69 -16.53
CA LYS A 66 24.14 -30.32 -16.87
C LYS A 66 22.94 -29.47 -17.26
N ASN A 67 22.34 -29.75 -18.41
CA ASN A 67 21.20 -28.99 -18.93
C ASN A 67 20.01 -29.93 -19.08
N MET A 68 18.83 -29.45 -18.69
CA MET A 68 17.55 -30.04 -19.05
C MET A 68 16.77 -28.98 -19.84
N ASN A 69 16.55 -29.24 -21.13
CA ASN A 69 15.66 -28.43 -21.96
C ASN A 69 14.32 -29.17 -22.09
N THR A 70 13.22 -28.44 -22.01
CA THR A 70 11.87 -28.98 -22.21
C THR A 70 11.14 -28.08 -23.18
N GLU A 71 10.82 -28.61 -24.36
CA GLU A 71 10.05 -27.92 -25.38
C GLU A 71 8.72 -28.66 -25.57
N VAL A 72 7.62 -27.91 -25.56
CA VAL A 72 6.27 -28.45 -25.77
C VAL A 72 5.59 -27.57 -26.82
N LEU A 73 5.37 -28.12 -28.01
CA LEU A 73 4.88 -27.36 -29.18
C LEU A 73 3.38 -27.01 -29.14
N ASN A 74 2.63 -27.63 -28.23
CA ASN A 74 1.20 -27.42 -28.10
C ASN A 74 0.85 -27.06 -26.65
N ASN A 75 0.41 -28.03 -25.85
CA ASN A 75 -0.07 -27.78 -24.49
C ASN A 75 0.74 -28.58 -23.47
N ARG A 76 1.08 -27.92 -22.36
CA ARG A 76 1.58 -28.55 -21.13
C ARG A 76 0.63 -28.22 -20.00
N THR A 77 0.11 -29.23 -19.33
CA THR A 77 -0.64 -29.11 -18.08
C THR A 77 0.18 -29.74 -16.95
N THR A 78 0.23 -29.10 -15.79
CA THR A 78 0.86 -29.64 -14.59
C THR A 78 -0.16 -29.58 -13.47
N ASP A 79 -0.49 -30.72 -12.88
CA ASP A 79 -1.37 -30.85 -11.74
C ASP A 79 -0.61 -31.55 -10.61
N VAL A 80 -0.63 -30.97 -9.41
CA VAL A 80 0.09 -31.46 -8.24
C VAL A 80 -0.87 -31.42 -7.05
N ILE A 81 -1.36 -32.59 -6.65
CA ILE A 81 -2.42 -32.73 -5.64
C ILE A 81 -1.98 -32.33 -4.23
N ASN A 82 -0.70 -32.55 -3.91
CA ASN A 82 -0.17 -32.31 -2.57
C ASN A 82 0.72 -31.07 -2.54
N ASN A 83 2.03 -31.23 -2.72
CA ASN A 83 3.00 -30.14 -2.56
C ASN A 83 3.86 -29.97 -3.81
N HIS A 84 4.08 -28.72 -4.21
CA HIS A 84 5.08 -28.32 -5.20
C HIS A 84 6.14 -27.45 -4.52
N ALA A 85 7.42 -27.74 -4.78
CA ALA A 85 8.54 -26.95 -4.30
C ALA A 85 9.53 -26.73 -5.46
N GLU A 86 9.96 -25.49 -5.64
CA GLU A 86 10.96 -25.09 -6.63
C GLU A 86 12.05 -24.28 -5.93
N THR A 87 13.31 -24.49 -6.31
CA THR A 87 14.45 -23.72 -5.79
C THR A 87 15.36 -23.36 -6.95
N ILE A 88 15.57 -22.06 -7.14
CA ILE A 88 16.39 -21.50 -8.20
C ILE A 88 17.64 -20.91 -7.57
N GLY A 89 18.81 -21.49 -7.87
CA GLY A 89 20.08 -21.07 -7.26
C GLY A 89 20.66 -19.77 -7.83
N ASN A 90 20.11 -19.26 -8.93
CA ASN A 90 20.57 -18.01 -9.56
C ASN A 90 19.38 -17.17 -10.02
N ASN A 91 19.00 -17.21 -11.30
CA ASN A 91 17.97 -16.34 -11.87
C ASN A 91 16.75 -17.12 -12.36
N GLN A 92 15.55 -16.56 -12.16
CA GLN A 92 14.29 -17.01 -12.75
C GLN A 92 13.74 -15.90 -13.65
N MET A 93 13.32 -16.26 -14.87
CA MET A 93 12.60 -15.37 -15.78
C MET A 93 11.26 -16.02 -16.13
N ILE A 94 10.17 -15.30 -15.92
CA ILE A 94 8.82 -15.71 -16.29
C ILE A 94 8.30 -14.69 -17.30
N ALA A 95 7.98 -15.14 -18.51
CA ALA A 95 7.38 -14.32 -19.55
C ALA A 95 6.03 -14.91 -19.95
N VAL A 96 4.96 -14.17 -19.68
CA VAL A 96 3.58 -14.53 -20.05
C VAL A 96 3.08 -13.47 -21.03
N THR A 97 2.75 -13.86 -22.26
CA THR A 97 2.40 -12.92 -23.34
C THR A 97 0.95 -12.46 -23.31
N ASN A 98 0.06 -13.31 -22.79
CA ASN A 98 -1.37 -13.02 -22.70
C ASN A 98 -1.75 -12.69 -21.24
N ASN A 99 -2.23 -13.68 -20.50
CA ASN A 99 -2.81 -13.48 -19.17
C ASN A 99 -2.14 -14.38 -18.13
N GLN A 100 -1.85 -13.81 -16.96
CA GLN A 100 -1.48 -14.55 -15.76
C GLN A 100 -2.60 -14.38 -14.72
N ILE A 101 -3.16 -15.49 -14.24
CA ILE A 101 -4.17 -15.51 -13.18
C ILE A 101 -3.60 -16.30 -12.02
N GLN A 102 -3.57 -15.70 -10.84
CA GLN A 102 -3.09 -16.34 -9.61
C GLN A 102 -4.21 -16.32 -8.57
N THR A 103 -4.50 -17.48 -7.99
CA THR A 103 -5.44 -17.63 -6.89
C THR A 103 -4.73 -18.30 -5.73
N VAL A 104 -4.74 -17.66 -4.57
CA VAL A 104 -4.15 -18.18 -3.34
C VAL A 104 -5.28 -18.33 -2.32
N GLY A 105 -5.53 -19.56 -1.88
CA GLY A 105 -6.70 -19.85 -1.04
C GLY A 105 -6.56 -19.43 0.43
N VAL A 106 -5.33 -19.26 0.92
CA VAL A 106 -5.06 -18.92 2.32
C VAL A 106 -4.13 -17.72 2.45
N ASN A 107 -2.82 -17.88 2.25
CA ASN A 107 -1.82 -16.84 2.49
C ASN A 107 -0.81 -16.75 1.35
N GLN A 108 -0.45 -15.53 0.98
CA GLN A 108 0.70 -15.21 0.13
C GLN A 108 1.73 -14.42 0.96
N ILE A 109 2.96 -14.89 0.98
CA ILE A 109 4.08 -14.22 1.65
C ILE A 109 5.17 -13.99 0.61
N GLU A 110 5.52 -12.71 0.40
CA GLU A 110 6.57 -12.30 -0.52
C GLU A 110 7.67 -11.58 0.26
N THR A 111 8.93 -11.90 -0.03
CA THR A 111 10.09 -11.22 0.56
C THR A 111 11.07 -10.88 -0.55
N VAL A 112 11.34 -9.58 -0.70
CA VAL A 112 12.29 -9.05 -1.68
C VAL A 112 13.49 -8.49 -0.93
N GLY A 113 14.67 -9.05 -1.17
CA GLY A 113 15.89 -8.67 -0.44
C GLY A 113 16.53 -7.34 -0.90
N SER A 114 16.11 -6.82 -2.06
CA SER A 114 16.63 -5.58 -2.63
C SER A 114 15.49 -4.69 -3.13
N ASN A 115 15.30 -4.57 -4.46
CA ASN A 115 14.30 -3.69 -5.05
C ASN A 115 13.14 -4.47 -5.66
N GLN A 116 11.91 -3.98 -5.46
CA GLN A 116 10.72 -4.39 -6.21
C GLN A 116 10.30 -3.22 -7.11
N ILE A 117 10.21 -3.45 -8.43
CA ILE A 117 9.78 -2.45 -9.40
C ILE A 117 8.55 -3.02 -10.12
N ILE A 118 7.44 -2.28 -10.07
CA ILE A 118 6.18 -2.68 -10.67
C ILE A 118 5.77 -1.61 -11.68
N ASN A 119 5.71 -1.98 -12.96
CA ASN A 119 5.24 -1.12 -14.04
C ASN A 119 3.92 -1.65 -14.58
N VAL A 120 2.84 -0.88 -14.41
CA VAL A 120 1.50 -1.23 -14.90
C VAL A 120 1.18 -0.32 -16.09
N GLY A 121 0.91 -0.91 -17.26
CA GLY A 121 0.71 -0.14 -18.49
C GLY A 121 -0.63 0.60 -18.60
N SER A 122 -1.62 0.25 -17.76
CA SER A 122 -2.95 0.87 -17.80
C SER A 122 -3.51 1.12 -16.40
N VAL A 123 -4.16 0.13 -15.78
CA VAL A 123 -4.87 0.32 -14.50
C VAL A 123 -4.38 -0.69 -13.47
N GLN A 124 -4.18 -0.21 -12.25
CA GLN A 124 -4.00 -1.03 -11.05
C GLN A 124 -5.19 -0.84 -10.12
N VAL A 125 -5.84 -1.93 -9.71
CA VAL A 125 -6.92 -1.93 -8.71
C VAL A 125 -6.49 -2.80 -7.55
N GLU A 126 -6.62 -2.28 -6.33
CA GLU A 126 -6.33 -3.00 -5.09
C GLU A 126 -7.59 -2.96 -4.21
N THR A 127 -8.13 -4.13 -3.87
CA THR A 127 -9.28 -4.25 -2.95
C THR A 127 -8.84 -5.03 -1.73
N ILE A 128 -8.96 -4.42 -0.55
CA ILE A 128 -8.55 -5.01 0.73
C ILE A 128 -9.78 -5.16 1.60
N GLY A 129 -10.04 -6.39 2.07
CA GLY A 129 -11.26 -6.71 2.82
C GLY A 129 -11.29 -6.19 4.25
N LEU A 130 -10.12 -6.05 4.91
CA LEU A 130 -10.02 -5.65 6.32
C LEU A 130 -9.05 -4.49 6.54
N VAL A 131 -7.74 -4.71 6.39
CA VAL A 131 -6.71 -3.73 6.77
C VAL A 131 -5.58 -3.68 5.75
N ARG A 132 -5.17 -2.46 5.39
CA ARG A 132 -3.95 -2.18 4.63
C ARG A 132 -2.99 -1.36 5.51
N ALA A 133 -1.85 -1.95 5.87
CA ALA A 133 -0.80 -1.27 6.63
C ALA A 133 0.43 -1.06 5.74
N LEU A 134 0.95 0.17 5.71
CA LEU A 134 2.14 0.54 4.94
C LEU A 134 3.16 1.22 5.86
N THR A 135 4.34 0.63 5.98
CA THR A 135 5.48 1.22 6.70
C THR A 135 6.59 1.53 5.72
N VAL A 136 7.08 2.77 5.73
CA VAL A 136 8.16 3.24 4.83
C VAL A 136 9.27 3.83 5.68
N GLY A 137 10.49 3.29 5.55
CA GLY A 137 11.59 3.61 6.46
C GLY A 137 12.23 4.98 6.25
N VAL A 138 12.16 5.53 5.03
CA VAL A 138 12.87 6.79 4.69
C VAL A 138 11.94 7.81 4.05
N ALA A 139 11.46 7.55 2.83
CA ALA A 139 10.68 8.52 2.06
C ALA A 139 9.54 7.86 1.30
N TYR A 140 8.39 8.52 1.31
CA TYR A 140 7.21 8.13 0.55
C TYR A 140 6.75 9.29 -0.33
N GLN A 141 6.67 9.06 -1.64
CA GLN A 141 6.23 10.05 -2.61
C GLN A 141 5.03 9.51 -3.38
N THR A 142 4.04 10.37 -3.60
CA THR A 142 2.92 10.10 -4.51
C THR A 142 2.81 11.26 -5.48
N THR A 143 2.87 10.97 -6.78
CA THR A 143 2.61 11.94 -7.85
C THR A 143 1.39 11.46 -8.62
N VAL A 144 0.37 12.31 -8.71
CA VAL A 144 -0.84 12.06 -9.50
C VAL A 144 -0.92 13.10 -10.59
N GLY A 145 -0.91 12.66 -11.85
CA GLY A 145 -0.98 13.56 -13.02
C GLY A 145 -2.38 14.10 -13.31
N GLY A 146 -3.42 13.46 -12.76
CA GLY A 146 -4.82 13.84 -12.89
C GLY A 146 -5.46 14.15 -11.54
N ILE A 147 -6.56 13.47 -11.25
CA ILE A 147 -7.37 13.71 -10.04
C ILE A 147 -6.98 12.70 -8.95
N MET A 148 -6.80 13.19 -7.72
CA MET A 148 -6.71 12.37 -6.51
C MET A 148 -7.97 12.59 -5.66
N ASN A 149 -8.70 11.51 -5.36
CA ASN A 149 -9.84 11.54 -4.44
C ASN A 149 -9.55 10.65 -3.22
N THR A 150 -9.93 11.09 -2.03
CA THR A 150 -9.82 10.32 -0.79
C THR A 150 -11.13 10.42 -0.04
N SER A 151 -11.79 9.29 0.16
CA SER A 151 -13.03 9.20 0.95
C SER A 151 -12.76 8.34 2.17
N VAL A 152 -13.11 8.86 3.35
CA VAL A 152 -12.92 8.19 4.63
C VAL A 152 -14.24 8.27 5.40
N ALA A 153 -14.81 7.13 5.73
CA ALA A 153 -16.15 7.06 6.33
C ALA A 153 -16.17 7.43 7.82
N LEU A 154 -15.09 7.14 8.55
CA LEU A 154 -15.03 7.29 10.01
C LEU A 154 -14.09 8.43 10.41
N MET A 155 -12.78 8.21 10.30
CA MET A 155 -11.78 9.14 10.80
C MET A 155 -10.50 9.13 9.96
N GLN A 156 -9.97 10.33 9.70
CA GLN A 156 -8.64 10.53 9.11
C GLN A 156 -7.77 11.35 10.08
N SER A 157 -6.59 10.82 10.42
CA SER A 157 -5.61 11.50 11.30
C SER A 157 -4.27 11.67 10.60
N SER A 158 -3.57 12.77 10.88
CA SER A 158 -2.27 13.09 10.30
C SER A 158 -1.37 13.69 11.37
N GLN A 159 -0.29 12.98 11.71
CA GLN A 159 0.73 13.43 12.68
C GLN A 159 2.03 13.70 11.93
N ILE A 160 2.58 14.90 12.07
CA ILE A 160 3.81 15.32 11.40
C ILE A 160 4.80 15.79 12.47
N GLY A 161 5.97 15.17 12.54
CA GLY A 161 6.96 15.46 13.58
C GLY A 161 7.72 16.78 13.41
N LEU A 162 7.95 17.23 12.17
CA LEU A 162 8.76 18.42 11.88
C LEU A 162 7.98 19.54 11.19
N HIS A 163 7.53 19.32 9.95
CA HIS A 163 6.96 20.39 9.13
C HIS A 163 5.94 19.86 8.11
N LYS A 164 4.77 20.49 8.04
CA LYS A 164 3.74 20.24 7.02
C LYS A 164 3.58 21.49 6.15
N SER A 165 3.73 21.34 4.84
CA SER A 165 3.48 22.41 3.86
C SER A 165 2.32 22.01 2.95
N LEU A 166 1.36 22.91 2.78
CA LEU A 166 0.28 22.78 1.79
C LEU A 166 0.35 23.96 0.83
N ARG A 167 0.46 23.70 -0.47
CA ARG A 167 0.42 24.71 -1.53
C ARG A 167 -0.67 24.31 -2.51
N VAL A 168 -1.57 25.24 -2.81
CA VAL A 168 -2.71 25.03 -3.69
C VAL A 168 -2.69 26.15 -4.74
N GLY A 169 -2.75 25.78 -6.02
CA GLY A 169 -2.56 26.72 -7.12
C GLY A 169 -3.77 27.59 -7.46
N LEU A 170 -5.00 27.12 -7.15
CA LEU A 170 -6.25 27.80 -7.49
C LEU A 170 -7.15 28.00 -6.26
N GLY A 171 -7.90 26.97 -5.86
CA GLY A 171 -8.89 27.04 -4.78
C GLY A 171 -8.68 25.97 -3.71
N TYR A 172 -8.89 26.35 -2.45
CA TYR A 172 -8.83 25.44 -1.30
C TYR A 172 -10.09 25.61 -0.44
N ASP A 173 -11.04 24.69 -0.61
CA ASP A 173 -12.31 24.68 0.10
C ASP A 173 -12.28 23.72 1.28
N VAL A 174 -12.67 24.22 2.45
CA VAL A 174 -12.82 23.40 3.67
C VAL A 174 -14.24 23.58 4.20
N LYS A 175 -15.01 22.49 4.20
CA LYS A 175 -16.36 22.45 4.77
C LYS A 175 -16.35 21.48 5.95
N VAL A 176 -16.75 21.97 7.12
CA VAL A 176 -16.80 21.20 8.37
C VAL A 176 -18.22 21.24 8.90
N GLY A 177 -18.78 20.07 9.23
CA GLY A 177 -20.18 19.96 9.67
C GLY A 177 -20.43 20.37 11.12
N ASN A 178 -19.40 20.31 11.97
CA ASN A 178 -19.49 20.68 13.38
C ASN A 178 -18.44 21.75 13.73
N ASN A 179 -17.31 21.36 14.33
CA ASN A 179 -16.32 22.31 14.83
C ASN A 179 -14.98 22.21 14.09
N VAL A 180 -14.36 23.37 13.87
CA VAL A 180 -12.96 23.49 13.45
C VAL A 180 -12.17 24.22 14.52
N THR A 181 -11.05 23.64 14.95
CA THR A 181 -10.19 24.21 15.99
C THR A 181 -8.75 24.28 15.51
N PHE A 182 -8.12 25.44 15.67
CA PHE A 182 -6.70 25.63 15.39
C PHE A 182 -5.97 26.01 16.67
N THR A 183 -5.12 25.11 17.17
CA THR A 183 -4.21 25.41 18.28
C THR A 183 -2.83 25.65 17.73
N VAL A 184 -2.26 26.83 17.99
CA VAL A 184 -0.94 27.24 17.48
C VAL A 184 -0.08 27.69 18.65
N GLY A 185 1.04 26.99 18.89
CA GLY A 185 1.88 27.23 20.07
C GLY A 185 2.75 28.49 20.01
N LYS A 186 2.89 29.11 18.82
CA LYS A 186 3.64 30.36 18.63
C LYS A 186 2.79 31.38 17.88
N THR A 187 2.94 31.43 16.55
CA THR A 187 2.34 32.48 15.73
C THR A 187 1.43 31.87 14.68
N LYS A 188 0.18 32.35 14.63
CA LYS A 188 -0.69 32.23 13.46
C LYS A 188 -0.63 33.54 12.69
N LYS A 189 -0.36 33.47 11.38
CA LYS A 189 -0.39 34.61 10.46
C LYS A 189 -1.33 34.28 9.32
N ASP A 190 -2.33 35.12 9.11
CA ASP A 190 -3.21 35.10 7.96
C ASP A 190 -2.88 36.34 7.11
N ASP A 191 -2.44 36.14 5.87
CA ASP A 191 -2.02 37.20 4.95
C ASP A 191 -2.88 37.12 3.69
N THR A 192 -3.68 38.16 3.44
CA THR A 192 -4.68 38.15 2.36
C THR A 192 -4.46 39.34 1.45
N GLY A 193 -4.20 39.08 0.16
CA GLY A 193 -3.79 40.13 -0.78
C GLY A 193 -4.89 41.08 -1.23
N GLN A 194 -6.17 40.68 -1.15
CA GLN A 194 -7.30 41.53 -1.56
C GLN A 194 -8.35 41.68 -0.46
N THR A 195 -9.12 40.63 -0.18
CA THR A 195 -10.25 40.70 0.76
C THR A 195 -10.23 39.52 1.73
N ALA A 196 -10.24 39.79 3.03
CA ALA A 196 -10.50 38.80 4.07
C ALA A 196 -11.89 39.03 4.66
N ILE A 197 -12.75 38.01 4.61
CA ILE A 197 -14.13 38.07 5.13
C ILE A 197 -14.26 37.10 6.30
N TYR A 198 -14.62 37.63 7.47
CA TYR A 198 -14.98 36.84 8.64
C TYR A 198 -16.46 37.09 8.93
N SER A 199 -17.27 36.04 8.90
CA SER A 199 -18.72 36.12 9.11
C SER A 199 -19.16 35.05 10.10
N ALA A 200 -20.09 35.43 10.97
CA ALA A 200 -20.73 34.53 11.93
C ALA A 200 -22.22 34.85 11.98
N GLY A 201 -23.07 33.82 12.12
CA GLY A 201 -24.52 34.00 12.15
C GLY A 201 -25.06 34.58 13.47
N GLU A 202 -24.36 34.31 14.58
CA GLU A 202 -24.83 34.69 15.93
C GLU A 202 -23.84 35.60 16.66
N HIS A 203 -22.56 35.21 16.70
CA HIS A 203 -21.53 35.84 17.52
C HIS A 203 -20.16 35.72 16.86
N LEU A 204 -19.49 36.85 16.62
CA LEU A 204 -18.10 36.92 16.17
C LEU A 204 -17.27 37.61 17.26
N GLU A 205 -16.25 36.93 17.77
CA GLU A 205 -15.45 37.43 18.90
C GLU A 205 -13.94 37.27 18.65
N LEU A 206 -13.20 38.34 18.95
CA LEU A 206 -11.74 38.35 19.01
C LEU A 206 -11.30 38.54 20.46
N CYS A 207 -10.48 37.62 20.96
CA CYS A 207 -10.05 37.56 22.37
C CYS A 207 -8.54 37.74 22.54
N CYS A 208 -8.14 38.61 23.46
CA CYS A 208 -6.76 38.66 23.97
C CYS A 208 -6.76 38.95 25.48
N GLY A 209 -6.45 37.94 26.31
CA GLY A 209 -6.49 38.09 27.77
C GLY A 209 -7.90 38.50 28.27
N LYS A 210 -8.03 39.72 28.83
CA LYS A 210 -9.32 40.35 29.21
C LYS A 210 -9.93 41.26 28.14
N ALA A 211 -9.20 41.57 27.07
CA ALA A 211 -9.67 42.43 25.99
C ALA A 211 -10.53 41.63 24.99
N ARG A 212 -11.59 42.26 24.48
CA ARG A 212 -12.56 41.67 23.55
C ARG A 212 -13.02 42.66 22.50
N LEU A 213 -13.20 42.18 21.27
CA LEU A 213 -14.06 42.78 20.26
C LEU A 213 -15.14 41.76 19.91
N VAL A 214 -16.41 42.11 20.08
CA VAL A 214 -17.55 41.21 19.84
C VAL A 214 -18.56 41.89 18.92
N LEU A 215 -19.01 41.16 17.90
CA LEU A 215 -20.13 41.53 17.03
C LEU A 215 -21.24 40.50 17.21
N THR A 216 -22.48 40.96 17.36
CA THR A 216 -23.66 40.12 17.57
C THR A 216 -24.67 40.25 16.44
N LYS A 217 -25.54 39.25 16.26
CA LYS A 217 -26.53 39.20 15.17
C LYS A 217 -27.51 40.38 15.11
N ASP A 218 -27.76 41.03 16.24
CA ASP A 218 -28.62 42.21 16.35
C ASP A 218 -27.89 43.52 16.02
N GLY A 219 -26.65 43.42 15.53
CA GLY A 219 -25.84 44.55 15.05
C GLY A 219 -25.09 45.30 16.14
N GLN A 220 -25.07 44.81 17.39
CA GLN A 220 -24.30 45.43 18.46
C GLN A 220 -22.81 45.12 18.31
N ILE A 221 -21.98 46.11 18.65
CA ILE A 221 -20.52 45.99 18.67
C ILE A 221 -20.05 46.32 20.09
N PHE A 222 -19.31 45.39 20.70
CA PHE A 222 -18.73 45.56 22.03
C PHE A 222 -17.21 45.64 21.91
N LEU A 223 -16.63 46.72 22.42
CA LEU A 223 -15.19 46.90 22.56
C LEU A 223 -14.85 47.02 24.05
N ASN A 224 -14.25 45.98 24.62
CA ASN A 224 -14.00 45.88 26.04
C ASN A 224 -12.52 45.71 26.35
N GLY A 225 -12.03 46.41 27.37
CA GLY A 225 -10.67 46.31 27.87
C GLY A 225 -10.51 47.07 29.18
N THR A 226 -9.40 46.85 29.91
CA THR A 226 -9.09 47.59 31.14
C THR A 226 -8.76 49.05 30.87
N LYS A 227 -8.19 49.33 29.70
CA LYS A 227 -7.92 50.66 29.15
C LYS A 227 -8.15 50.60 27.65
N ILE A 228 -8.88 51.55 27.10
CA ILE A 228 -9.07 51.71 25.65
C ILE A 228 -8.39 53.03 25.27
N HIS A 229 -7.30 52.93 24.52
CA HIS A 229 -6.57 54.08 24.00
C HIS A 229 -7.01 54.33 22.56
N LEU A 230 -7.68 55.45 22.31
CA LEU A 230 -8.05 55.91 20.96
C LEU A 230 -7.18 57.11 20.62
N GLN A 231 -6.37 57.00 19.57
CA GLN A 231 -5.47 58.06 19.12
C GLN A 231 -5.61 58.24 17.61
N GLY A 232 -5.99 59.45 17.19
CA GLY A 232 -5.95 59.87 15.79
C GLY A 232 -4.77 60.82 15.58
N LYS A 233 -4.02 60.67 14.48
CA LYS A 233 -2.99 61.64 14.09
C LYS A 233 -3.62 62.95 13.60
N GLU A 234 -4.76 62.86 12.91
CA GLU A 234 -5.48 64.00 12.36
C GLU A 234 -6.78 64.27 13.13
N GLN A 235 -7.65 63.25 13.26
CA GLN A 235 -8.92 63.37 13.98
C GLN A 235 -9.43 61.99 14.45
N VAL A 236 -10.33 62.00 15.43
CA VAL A 236 -11.16 60.85 15.82
C VAL A 236 -12.61 61.33 15.77
N ASN A 237 -13.37 60.86 14.78
CA ASN A 237 -14.74 61.32 14.54
C ASN A 237 -15.76 60.25 14.97
N GLY A 238 -16.84 60.69 15.61
CA GLY A 238 -18.05 59.90 15.78
C GLY A 238 -19.21 60.71 15.23
N ASP A 239 -20.00 60.12 14.35
CA ASP A 239 -21.21 60.73 13.79
C ASP A 239 -22.39 59.81 14.11
N SER A 240 -23.27 60.29 14.99
CA SER A 240 -24.45 59.58 15.46
C SER A 240 -25.41 60.58 16.08
N LEU A 241 -26.71 60.27 16.05
CA LEU A 241 -27.75 61.06 16.75
C LEU A 241 -27.45 61.23 18.25
N LEU A 242 -26.72 60.28 18.86
CA LEU A 242 -26.29 60.34 20.24
C LEU A 242 -24.94 59.65 20.41
N ILE A 243 -24.00 60.33 21.06
CA ILE A 243 -22.74 59.76 21.55
C ILE A 243 -22.72 59.93 23.06
N ASN A 244 -22.84 58.83 23.79
CA ASN A 244 -22.87 58.84 25.25
C ASN A 244 -21.58 58.24 25.84
N TRP A 245 -20.69 59.10 26.31
CA TRP A 245 -19.51 58.73 27.08
C TRP A 245 -19.87 58.58 28.56
N ASN A 246 -20.74 57.62 28.85
CA ASN A 246 -21.29 57.47 30.20
C ASN A 246 -20.27 56.86 31.17
N CYS A 247 -20.24 57.33 32.42
CA CYS A 247 -19.48 56.72 33.53
C CYS A 247 -20.31 55.69 34.35
N ALA A 248 -21.54 55.38 33.91
CA ALA A 248 -22.42 54.40 34.57
C ALA A 248 -22.01 52.94 34.26
N ALA A 249 -22.64 51.97 34.94
CA ALA A 249 -22.27 50.54 34.88
C ALA A 249 -22.14 50.03 33.44
N SER A 250 -20.93 49.57 33.09
CA SER A 250 -20.63 49.02 31.76
C SER A 250 -21.51 47.82 31.46
N LYS A 251 -22.10 47.75 30.26
CA LYS A 251 -22.69 46.51 29.75
C LYS A 251 -21.55 45.53 29.43
N SER A 252 -21.60 44.34 30.03
CA SER A 252 -20.67 43.27 29.67
C SER A 252 -21.00 42.76 28.27
N PRO A 253 -20.00 42.34 27.48
CA PRO A 253 -20.27 41.65 26.24
C PRO A 253 -21.07 40.38 26.56
N PRO A 254 -21.99 39.95 25.68
CA PRO A 254 -22.69 38.70 25.86
C PRO A 254 -21.69 37.55 25.98
N LYS A 255 -22.02 36.54 26.80
CA LYS A 255 -21.21 35.34 26.90
C LYS A 255 -21.11 34.69 25.53
N THR A 256 -19.93 34.19 25.19
CA THR A 256 -19.76 33.31 24.04
C THR A 256 -20.81 32.20 24.12
N PRO A 257 -21.62 31.95 23.07
CA PRO A 257 -22.61 30.88 23.10
C PRO A 257 -21.94 29.55 23.49
N ASP A 258 -22.55 28.80 24.40
CA ASP A 258 -22.03 27.49 24.81
C ASP A 258 -21.96 26.55 23.60
N GLU A 259 -20.84 25.84 23.43
CA GLU A 259 -20.74 24.76 22.45
C GLU A 259 -21.81 23.71 22.78
N LYS A 260 -22.76 23.49 21.85
CA LYS A 260 -23.67 22.34 21.96
C LYS A 260 -22.82 21.08 21.81
N GLN A 261 -22.68 20.35 22.91
CA GLN A 261 -21.84 19.17 23.01
C GLN A 261 -22.53 17.97 22.36
N ASP A 262 -22.65 17.95 21.03
CA ASP A 262 -23.04 16.77 20.28
C ASP A 262 -21.79 15.94 19.98
N THR A 263 -21.28 15.25 21.00
CA THR A 263 -20.30 14.17 20.80
C THR A 263 -21.04 12.83 20.75
N PRO A 264 -21.07 12.13 19.61
CA PRO A 264 -21.35 10.70 19.60
C PRO A 264 -20.26 9.99 20.42
N ASP A 265 -20.64 9.15 21.39
CA ASP A 265 -19.69 8.34 22.15
C ASP A 265 -19.03 7.33 21.21
N MET A 266 -17.73 7.46 21.00
CA MET A 266 -16.95 6.58 20.12
C MET A 266 -16.63 5.21 20.77
N ARG A 267 -17.20 4.90 21.94
CA ARG A 267 -17.10 3.58 22.59
C ARG A 267 -18.17 2.59 22.14
N GLU A 268 -19.06 2.96 21.21
CA GLU A 268 -20.17 2.12 20.73
C GLU A 268 -20.00 1.56 19.30
N TYR A 269 -18.81 1.65 18.69
CA TYR A 269 -18.50 0.98 17.41
C TYR A 269 -17.29 0.04 17.51
#